data_AF-A0A8H3RZ19-F1
#
_entry.id   AF-A0A8H3RZ19-F1
#
_cell.length_a   1.000
_cell.length_b   1.000
_cell.length_c   1.000
_cell.angle_alpha   90.00
_cell.angle_beta   90.00
_cell.angle_gamma   90.00
#
_symmetry.space_group_name_H-M   'P 1'
#
loop_
_entity.id
_entity.type
_entity.pdbx_description
1 polymer ?
#
loop_
_entity_poly.entity_id
_entity_poly.type
_entity_poly.pdbx_seq_one_letter_code
_entity_poly.pdbx_strand_id
1 'polypeptide(L)'
;MSPLSLNGKSRGASPGHGEPLPMFDALCRSLPVGTADEQFWWKLTGRHLARMMLEAGYPEHRQVECLLFHRFKIVPTFGPQPTSAEPWYRSRVAAAAGDGAPISYSWRFGTADRKPYIRNYIEPLGPMTGTAADPNNDIATRAFLQDLTNTLPNLDLSLFWTFEPHLVSRFSDKADREKYAGPSVLTGVEFSPDSDAIEIKMYLYPRLPEQISQLLSTIIPKAMREAYGEDVCLDSLNLVKDFLTNHPDGRQLNPRGTTGIDCCKVQDSRVKFYVATNNTSFDHIANVMTIGGRRPLSEEVLNKLRELWYELNGLPADFPTSEQVPAGSVELPSGHHGVGFYYDIQPSLALPDVKAFINVRKHAKSDLSAAETVIGFLERHGQGHHNPRAYLNVLRDIVPAEELETRVAAQAFYSVAVKKEELDITAYFIPQVYRRFASVQVELNGQRRSRFE
;
A
#
# COMPACT_ATOMS: atom_id res chain seq x y z
N MET A 1 28.37 54.85 10.00
CA MET A 1 28.49 53.39 10.15
C MET A 1 27.14 52.80 9.76
N SER A 2 27.05 52.30 8.54
CA SER A 2 25.84 51.71 7.97
C SER A 2 25.58 50.33 8.57
N PRO A 3 24.33 49.95 8.88
CA PRO A 3 24.02 48.58 9.24
C PRO A 3 23.95 47.72 7.98
N LEU A 4 24.65 46.59 8.04
CA LEU A 4 24.73 45.57 7.01
C LEU A 4 23.36 44.97 6.70
N SER A 5 23.00 45.01 5.41
CA SER A 5 21.93 44.23 4.80
C SER A 5 22.21 42.74 4.93
N LEU A 6 21.37 42.04 5.69
CA LEU A 6 21.27 40.58 5.65
C LEU A 6 20.47 40.21 4.39
N ASN A 7 21.20 39.77 3.37
CA ASN A 7 20.62 39.17 2.16
C ASN A 7 19.65 38.05 2.52
N GLY A 8 18.39 38.22 2.13
CA GLY A 8 17.35 37.21 2.24
C GLY A 8 17.71 35.96 1.44
N LYS A 9 17.90 34.85 2.14
CA LYS A 9 17.91 33.51 1.53
C LYS A 9 16.50 33.17 1.07
N SER A 10 16.43 32.71 -0.18
CA SER A 10 15.33 32.07 -0.92
C SER A 10 14.02 31.85 -0.16
N ARG A 11 12.97 32.52 -0.63
CA ARG A 11 11.59 32.07 -0.49
C ARG A 11 11.52 30.59 -0.90
N GLY A 12 11.03 29.74 -0.01
CA GLY A 12 10.91 28.30 -0.21
C GLY A 12 10.26 27.97 -1.54
N ALA A 13 10.88 27.06 -2.29
CA ALA A 13 10.31 26.55 -3.53
C ALA A 13 8.96 25.89 -3.24
N SER A 14 7.96 26.19 -4.07
CA SER A 14 6.70 25.45 -4.05
C SER A 14 6.96 23.97 -4.32
N PRO A 15 6.12 23.07 -3.82
CA PRO A 15 6.20 21.64 -4.14
C PRO A 15 5.89 21.44 -5.63
N GLY A 16 6.30 20.31 -6.23
CA GLY A 16 6.03 20.01 -7.65
C GLY A 16 7.14 20.37 -8.65
N HIS A 17 8.23 21.01 -8.19
CA HIS A 17 9.48 21.12 -8.94
C HIS A 17 10.63 20.44 -8.19
N GLY A 18 10.52 19.14 -7.93
CA GLY A 18 11.74 18.33 -7.83
C GLY A 18 12.54 18.40 -9.13
N GLU A 19 13.74 17.82 -9.13
CA GLU A 19 14.63 17.79 -10.29
C GLU A 19 13.86 17.48 -11.60
N PRO A 20 14.26 18.07 -12.74
CA PRO A 20 13.60 17.81 -14.01
C PRO A 20 13.40 16.32 -14.27
N LEU A 21 12.28 15.95 -14.89
CA LEU A 21 12.00 14.58 -15.34
C LEU A 21 11.86 14.59 -16.86
N PRO A 22 12.97 14.72 -17.62
CA PRO A 22 12.90 15.00 -19.06
C PRO A 22 12.09 13.98 -19.85
N MET A 23 12.17 12.70 -19.46
CA MET A 23 11.38 11.62 -20.05
C MET A 23 9.87 11.83 -19.83
N PHE A 24 9.45 12.07 -18.59
CA PHE A 24 8.04 12.31 -18.28
C PHE A 24 7.53 13.60 -18.94
N ASP A 25 8.36 14.65 -18.96
CA ASP A 25 8.03 15.91 -19.62
C ASP A 25 7.88 15.71 -21.13
N ALA A 26 8.70 14.86 -21.76
CA ALA A 26 8.58 14.50 -23.17
C ALA A 26 7.28 13.73 -23.45
N LEU A 27 6.90 12.78 -22.59
CA LEU A 27 5.62 12.07 -22.70
C LEU A 27 4.44 13.02 -22.54
N CYS A 28 4.47 13.93 -21.56
CA CYS A 28 3.42 14.95 -21.39
C CYS A 28 3.23 15.84 -22.62
N ARG A 29 4.30 16.15 -23.37
CA ARG A 29 4.22 16.93 -24.61
C ARG A 29 3.74 16.15 -25.82
N SER A 30 3.98 14.84 -25.83
CA SER A 30 3.84 14.02 -27.05
C SER A 30 2.57 13.16 -27.07
N LEU A 31 2.05 12.78 -25.90
CA LEU A 31 0.88 11.91 -25.80
C LEU A 31 -0.42 12.69 -26.01
N PRO A 32 -1.50 12.01 -26.48
CA PRO A 32 -2.81 12.62 -26.57
C PRO A 32 -3.27 13.21 -25.24
N VAL A 33 -3.82 14.41 -25.32
CA VAL A 33 -4.18 15.23 -24.17
C VAL A 33 -5.24 14.53 -23.29
N GLY A 34 -6.21 13.82 -23.86
CA GLY A 34 -7.29 13.17 -23.10
C GLY A 34 -8.28 14.19 -22.51
N THR A 35 -9.17 13.73 -21.62
CA THR A 35 -10.12 14.61 -20.91
C THR A 35 -9.41 15.51 -19.88
N ALA A 36 -10.09 16.55 -19.38
CA ALA A 36 -9.52 17.39 -18.32
C ALA A 36 -9.20 16.58 -17.04
N ASP A 37 -10.04 15.58 -16.73
CA ASP A 37 -9.85 14.70 -15.59
C ASP A 37 -8.63 13.80 -15.76
N GLU A 38 -8.48 13.18 -16.94
CA GLU A 38 -7.29 12.39 -17.26
C GLU A 38 -6.01 13.22 -17.23
N GLN A 39 -6.04 14.47 -17.72
CA GLN A 39 -4.88 15.37 -17.69
C GLN A 39 -4.44 15.68 -16.27
N PHE A 40 -5.39 15.99 -15.39
CA PHE A 40 -5.10 16.26 -13.98
C PHE A 40 -4.41 15.04 -13.35
N TRP A 41 -5.03 13.87 -13.49
CA TRP A 41 -4.52 12.64 -12.91
C TRP A 41 -3.19 12.20 -13.51
N TRP A 42 -2.99 12.37 -14.82
CA TRP A 42 -1.73 12.07 -15.50
C TRP A 42 -0.59 12.95 -15.01
N LYS A 43 -0.79 14.28 -14.96
CA LYS A 43 0.23 15.21 -14.49
C LYS A 43 0.65 14.93 -13.05
N LEU A 44 -0.31 14.56 -12.19
CA LEU A 44 -0.04 14.26 -10.79
C LEU A 44 0.58 12.87 -10.60
N THR A 45 -0.18 11.83 -10.91
CA THR A 45 0.19 10.44 -10.59
C THR A 45 1.23 9.88 -11.55
N GLY A 46 1.25 10.34 -12.81
CA GLY A 46 2.30 10.00 -13.77
C GLY A 46 3.66 10.56 -13.35
N ARG A 47 3.70 11.79 -12.81
CA ARG A 47 4.94 12.38 -12.26
C ARG A 47 5.44 11.58 -11.08
N HIS A 48 4.56 11.22 -10.14
CA HIS A 48 4.95 10.39 -8.99
C HIS A 48 5.53 9.04 -9.43
N LEU A 49 4.88 8.38 -10.39
CA LEU A 49 5.37 7.10 -10.92
C LEU A 49 6.72 7.25 -11.63
N ALA A 50 6.88 8.30 -12.44
CA ALA A 50 8.14 8.59 -13.13
C ALA A 50 9.29 8.81 -12.13
N ARG A 51 9.06 9.61 -11.08
CA ARG A 51 10.05 9.80 -10.01
C ARG A 51 10.38 8.47 -9.34
N MET A 52 9.37 7.69 -8.96
CA MET A 52 9.62 6.39 -8.30
C MET A 52 10.50 5.48 -9.16
N MET A 53 10.21 5.37 -10.46
CA MET A 53 10.97 4.48 -11.34
C MET A 53 12.39 4.97 -11.60
N LEU A 54 12.58 6.29 -11.73
CA LEU A 54 13.90 6.90 -11.87
C LEU A 54 14.77 6.61 -10.64
N GLU A 55 14.27 6.93 -9.44
CA GLU A 55 15.01 6.74 -8.19
C GLU A 55 15.23 5.25 -7.87
N ALA A 56 14.34 4.37 -8.35
CA ALA A 56 14.46 2.93 -8.19
C ALA A 56 15.41 2.29 -9.20
N GLY A 57 15.97 3.05 -10.14
CA GLY A 57 16.92 2.57 -11.14
C GLY A 57 16.30 1.71 -12.24
N TYR A 58 15.04 1.94 -12.60
CA TYR A 58 14.39 1.22 -13.70
C TYR A 58 15.06 1.62 -15.03
N PRO A 59 15.33 0.68 -15.94
CA PRO A 59 15.82 1.02 -17.28
C PRO A 59 14.86 1.97 -18.02
N GLU A 60 15.39 2.91 -18.81
CA GLU A 60 14.58 3.95 -19.46
C GLU A 60 13.41 3.39 -20.27
N HIS A 61 13.64 2.33 -21.07
CA HIS A 61 12.59 1.69 -21.85
C HIS A 61 11.46 1.15 -20.95
N ARG A 62 11.81 0.62 -19.77
CA ARG A 62 10.85 0.10 -18.79
C ARG A 62 10.08 1.22 -18.11
N GLN A 63 10.74 2.34 -17.81
CA GLN A 63 10.05 3.53 -17.30
C GLN A 63 8.98 4.01 -18.29
N VAL A 64 9.32 4.09 -19.58
CA VAL A 64 8.37 4.48 -20.63
C VAL A 64 7.20 3.49 -20.71
N GLU A 65 7.47 2.18 -20.74
CA GLU A 65 6.42 1.16 -20.84
C GLU A 65 5.43 1.25 -19.67
N CYS A 66 5.93 1.32 -18.44
CA CYS A 66 5.08 1.43 -17.26
C CYS A 66 4.30 2.76 -17.21
N LEU A 67 4.93 3.86 -17.65
CA LEU A 67 4.27 5.17 -17.74
C LEU A 67 3.16 5.19 -18.79
N LEU A 68 3.35 4.52 -19.93
CA LEU A 68 2.32 4.35 -20.96
C LEU A 68 1.18 3.47 -20.43
N PHE A 69 1.47 2.36 -19.76
CA PHE A 69 0.45 1.55 -19.10
C PHE A 69 -0.34 2.38 -18.08
N HIS A 70 0.34 3.15 -17.24
CA HIS A 70 -0.31 4.03 -16.27
C HIS A 70 -1.19 5.09 -16.95
N ARG A 71 -0.69 5.76 -17.99
CA ARG A 71 -1.43 6.79 -18.74
C ARG A 71 -2.69 6.26 -19.41
N PHE A 72 -2.61 5.07 -20.02
CA PHE A 72 -3.68 4.56 -20.89
C PHE A 72 -4.62 3.56 -20.22
N LYS A 73 -4.17 2.89 -19.16
CA LYS A 73 -4.97 1.88 -18.45
C LYS A 73 -5.40 2.31 -17.06
N ILE A 74 -4.54 2.98 -16.30
CA ILE A 74 -4.83 3.34 -14.90
C ILE A 74 -5.48 4.72 -14.79
N VAL A 75 -4.90 5.76 -15.38
CA VAL A 75 -5.40 7.15 -15.28
C VAL A 75 -6.89 7.30 -15.64
N PRO A 76 -7.42 6.65 -16.69
CA PRO A 76 -8.84 6.76 -17.03
C PRO A 76 -9.78 6.23 -15.94
N THR A 77 -9.30 5.42 -15.00
CA THR A 77 -10.11 4.83 -13.93
C THR A 77 -10.11 5.65 -12.64
N PHE A 78 -9.54 6.86 -12.60
CA PHE A 78 -9.56 7.67 -11.37
C PHE A 78 -10.76 8.61 -11.24
N GLY A 79 -11.65 8.60 -12.23
CA GLY A 79 -12.85 9.43 -12.24
C GLY A 79 -12.54 10.93 -12.34
N PRO A 80 -13.52 11.79 -12.02
CA PRO A 80 -13.39 13.24 -12.11
C PRO A 80 -12.20 13.78 -11.30
N GLN A 81 -11.58 14.85 -11.79
CA GLN A 81 -10.61 15.58 -10.99
C GLN A 81 -11.26 16.20 -9.75
N PRO A 82 -10.51 16.37 -8.65
CA PRO A 82 -10.99 17.10 -7.48
C PRO A 82 -11.40 18.53 -7.84
N THR A 83 -12.56 18.95 -7.34
CA THR A 83 -13.04 20.35 -7.41
C THR A 83 -13.09 21.02 -6.04
N SER A 84 -12.86 20.25 -4.98
CA SER A 84 -12.79 20.72 -3.60
C SER A 84 -11.87 19.81 -2.77
N ALA A 85 -11.63 20.20 -1.51
CA ALA A 85 -10.93 19.36 -0.54
C ALA A 85 -11.74 18.14 -0.07
N GLU A 86 -13.06 18.10 -0.34
CA GLU A 86 -13.89 16.91 -0.09
C GLU A 86 -14.02 16.10 -1.38
N PRO A 87 -13.73 14.79 -1.36
CA PRO A 87 -13.94 13.91 -2.50
C PRO A 87 -15.42 13.75 -2.85
N TRP A 88 -15.73 13.74 -4.15
CA TRP A 88 -17.07 13.38 -4.64
C TRP A 88 -17.42 11.92 -4.31
N TYR A 89 -16.41 11.06 -4.32
CA TYR A 89 -16.46 9.67 -3.89
C TYR A 89 -15.22 9.36 -3.05
N ARG A 90 -15.44 8.93 -1.80
CA ARG A 90 -14.34 8.61 -0.87
C ARG A 90 -13.87 7.19 -1.10
N SER A 91 -12.81 7.03 -1.91
CA SER A 91 -12.14 5.74 -2.11
C SER A 91 -11.66 5.14 -0.78
N ARG A 92 -11.65 3.81 -0.70
CA ARG A 92 -11.15 3.05 0.46
C ARG A 92 -9.67 2.66 0.34
N VAL A 93 -8.98 3.11 -0.71
CA VAL A 93 -7.53 2.95 -0.82
C VAL A 93 -6.85 3.53 0.41
N ALA A 94 -5.99 2.71 1.00
CA ALA A 94 -5.31 3.00 2.24
C ALA A 94 -6.28 3.42 3.37
N ALA A 95 -7.44 2.78 3.57
CA ALA A 95 -8.52 3.21 4.49
C ALA A 95 -8.14 3.79 5.87
N ALA A 96 -7.04 3.35 6.51
CA ALA A 96 -6.56 3.93 7.78
C ALA A 96 -5.86 5.28 7.63
N ALA A 97 -5.52 5.62 6.39
CA ALA A 97 -4.55 6.61 6.02
C ALA A 97 -5.00 7.56 4.90
N GLY A 98 -5.71 7.04 3.92
CA GLY A 98 -6.14 7.71 2.71
C GLY A 98 -7.06 8.90 3.00
N ASP A 99 -6.99 9.88 2.12
CA ASP A 99 -7.81 11.09 2.14
C ASP A 99 -9.01 11.00 1.18
N GLY A 100 -9.24 9.83 0.58
CA GLY A 100 -10.26 9.58 -0.44
C GLY A 100 -9.72 9.51 -1.86
N ALA A 101 -8.41 9.67 -2.08
CA ALA A 101 -7.78 9.44 -3.38
C ALA A 101 -7.92 7.96 -3.82
N PRO A 102 -8.15 7.69 -5.12
CA PRO A 102 -8.27 6.32 -5.66
C PRO A 102 -6.91 5.64 -5.89
N ILE A 103 -5.83 6.16 -5.31
CA ILE A 103 -4.48 5.60 -5.44
C ILE A 103 -3.60 5.85 -4.21
N SER A 104 -2.82 4.83 -3.86
CA SER A 104 -1.66 4.91 -2.98
C SER A 104 -0.48 4.17 -3.61
N TYR A 105 0.71 4.38 -3.07
CA TYR A 105 1.95 3.82 -3.59
C TYR A 105 2.63 2.93 -2.55
N SER A 106 3.47 2.02 -3.03
CA SER A 106 4.43 1.34 -2.19
C SER A 106 5.80 1.25 -2.85
N TRP A 107 6.83 1.40 -2.03
CA TRP A 107 8.23 1.28 -2.39
C TRP A 107 8.85 0.15 -1.58
N ARG A 108 9.16 -0.97 -2.22
CA ARG A 108 9.98 -2.03 -1.61
C ARG A 108 11.44 -1.65 -1.81
N PHE A 109 12.21 -1.49 -0.74
CA PHE A 109 13.59 -0.98 -0.82
C PHE A 109 14.58 -1.93 -1.51
N GLY A 110 14.21 -3.20 -1.68
CA GLY A 110 15.09 -4.21 -2.24
C GLY A 110 15.97 -4.87 -1.18
N THR A 111 16.52 -6.02 -1.53
CA THR A 111 17.47 -6.83 -0.75
C THR A 111 18.81 -6.84 -1.47
N ALA A 112 19.83 -7.50 -0.92
CA ALA A 112 21.13 -7.61 -1.59
C ALA A 112 21.02 -8.13 -3.04
N ASP A 113 20.07 -9.03 -3.29
CA ASP A 113 19.82 -9.68 -4.58
C ASP A 113 18.64 -9.09 -5.38
N ARG A 114 17.95 -8.05 -4.90
CA ARG A 114 16.73 -7.54 -5.55
C ARG A 114 16.68 -6.02 -5.59
N LYS A 115 16.36 -5.49 -6.77
CA LYS A 115 16.11 -4.06 -6.97
C LYS A 115 14.86 -3.57 -6.23
N PRO A 116 14.73 -2.24 -6.03
CA PRO A 116 13.50 -1.68 -5.52
C PRO A 116 12.31 -2.01 -6.42
N TYR A 117 11.16 -2.25 -5.81
CA TYR A 117 9.96 -2.72 -6.51
C TYR A 117 8.80 -1.79 -6.23
N ILE A 118 8.19 -1.25 -7.29
CA ILE A 118 7.16 -0.22 -7.20
C ILE A 118 5.79 -0.85 -7.39
N ARG A 119 4.83 -0.44 -6.56
CA ARG A 119 3.43 -0.87 -6.68
C ARG A 119 2.48 0.30 -6.49
N ASN A 120 1.41 0.29 -7.27
CA ASN A 120 0.26 1.14 -7.06
C ASN A 120 -0.85 0.29 -6.43
N TYR A 121 -1.56 0.86 -5.46
CA TYR A 121 -2.77 0.29 -4.92
C TYR A 121 -3.92 1.23 -5.27
N ILE A 122 -4.86 0.75 -6.06
CA ILE A 122 -5.86 1.58 -6.73
C ILE A 122 -7.29 1.08 -6.49
N GLU A 123 -8.22 2.01 -6.60
CA GLU A 123 -9.64 1.76 -6.74
C GLU A 123 -10.11 2.31 -8.09
N PRO A 124 -10.32 1.45 -9.09
CA PRO A 124 -10.94 1.89 -10.34
C PRO A 124 -12.35 2.45 -10.07
N LEU A 125 -12.60 3.66 -10.56
CA LEU A 125 -13.86 4.39 -10.50
C LEU A 125 -14.41 4.54 -11.93
N GLY A 126 -15.73 4.60 -12.05
CA GLY A 126 -16.43 4.81 -13.31
C GLY A 126 -17.64 5.72 -13.17
N PRO A 127 -18.38 5.98 -14.27
CA PRO A 127 -19.51 6.91 -14.27
C PRO A 127 -20.66 6.52 -13.33
N MET A 128 -20.77 5.24 -12.96
CA MET A 128 -21.83 4.73 -12.09
C MET A 128 -21.42 4.69 -10.61
N THR A 129 -20.13 4.86 -10.30
CA THR A 129 -19.60 4.73 -8.94
C THR A 129 -20.31 5.67 -7.98
N GLY A 130 -20.80 5.13 -6.86
CA GLY A 130 -21.50 5.89 -5.83
C GLY A 130 -22.95 6.27 -6.17
N THR A 131 -23.43 5.96 -7.38
CA THR A 131 -24.84 6.14 -7.75
C THR A 131 -25.69 4.99 -7.21
N ALA A 132 -27.03 5.11 -7.30
CA ALA A 132 -27.93 4.01 -6.93
C ALA A 132 -27.71 2.72 -7.76
N ALA A 133 -27.13 2.85 -8.96
CA ALA A 133 -26.86 1.72 -9.84
C ALA A 133 -25.52 1.03 -9.53
N ASP A 134 -24.58 1.71 -8.87
CA ASP A 134 -23.33 1.11 -8.37
C ASP A 134 -22.85 1.77 -7.06
N PRO A 135 -23.59 1.59 -5.95
CA PRO A 135 -23.30 2.32 -4.71
C PRO A 135 -22.04 1.82 -4.00
N ASN A 136 -21.59 0.61 -4.32
CA ASN A 136 -20.40 -0.01 -3.73
C ASN A 136 -19.21 -0.03 -4.70
N ASN A 137 -19.30 0.59 -5.88
CA ASN A 137 -18.20 0.58 -6.86
C ASN A 137 -17.76 -0.83 -7.32
N ASP A 138 -18.74 -1.69 -7.52
CA ASP A 138 -18.58 -3.07 -7.96
C ASP A 138 -18.32 -3.17 -9.48
N ILE A 139 -18.88 -2.25 -10.27
CA ILE A 139 -18.86 -2.38 -11.74
C ILE A 139 -17.52 -1.94 -12.31
N ALA A 140 -17.00 -0.78 -11.89
CA ALA A 140 -15.81 -0.17 -12.48
C ALA A 140 -14.57 -1.06 -12.35
N THR A 141 -14.36 -1.67 -11.18
CA THR A 141 -13.22 -2.57 -10.95
C THR A 141 -13.29 -3.80 -11.85
N ARG A 142 -14.46 -4.45 -11.97
CA ARG A 142 -14.62 -5.64 -12.83
C ARG A 142 -14.40 -5.29 -14.31
N ALA A 143 -14.93 -4.16 -14.77
CA ALA A 143 -14.71 -3.68 -16.14
C ALA A 143 -13.23 -3.41 -16.42
N PHE A 144 -12.51 -2.80 -15.48
CA PHE A 144 -11.07 -2.59 -15.58
C PHE A 144 -10.29 -3.90 -15.70
N LEU A 145 -10.57 -4.90 -14.84
CA LEU A 145 -9.90 -6.20 -14.93
C LEU A 145 -10.15 -6.89 -16.26
N GLN A 146 -11.38 -6.82 -16.77
CA GLN A 146 -11.70 -7.38 -18.09
C GLN A 146 -10.91 -6.69 -19.20
N ASP A 147 -10.75 -5.37 -19.18
CA ASP A 147 -9.92 -4.64 -20.15
C ASP A 147 -8.44 -5.06 -20.09
N LEU A 148 -7.92 -5.30 -18.88
CA LEU A 148 -6.53 -5.74 -18.72
C LEU A 148 -6.23 -7.08 -19.38
N THR A 149 -7.22 -7.98 -19.51
CA THR A 149 -7.02 -9.28 -20.21
C THR A 149 -6.65 -9.11 -21.68
N ASN A 150 -7.03 -7.99 -22.30
CA ASN A 150 -6.66 -7.67 -23.69
C ASN A 150 -5.27 -7.05 -23.82
N THR A 151 -4.64 -6.67 -22.69
CA THR A 151 -3.39 -5.88 -22.68
C THR A 151 -2.24 -6.65 -22.04
N LEU A 152 -2.52 -7.43 -20.99
CA LEU A 152 -1.52 -8.15 -20.22
C LEU A 152 -1.57 -9.65 -20.59
N PRO A 153 -0.60 -10.15 -21.38
CA PRO A 153 -0.65 -11.52 -21.90
C PRO A 153 -0.54 -12.60 -20.83
N ASN A 154 0.04 -12.27 -19.67
CA ASN A 154 0.26 -13.19 -18.56
C ASN A 154 -0.79 -13.04 -17.43
N LEU A 155 -1.80 -12.19 -17.63
CA LEU A 155 -2.85 -11.99 -16.64
C LEU A 155 -3.81 -13.18 -16.64
N ASP A 156 -3.92 -13.86 -15.50
CA ASP A 156 -4.90 -14.92 -15.27
C ASP A 156 -5.85 -14.50 -14.15
N LEU A 157 -7.12 -14.29 -14.49
CA LEU A 157 -8.16 -13.89 -13.54
C LEU A 157 -8.96 -15.07 -13.00
N SER A 158 -8.62 -16.31 -13.35
CA SER A 158 -9.40 -17.50 -12.97
C SER A 158 -9.58 -17.59 -11.46
N LEU A 159 -8.48 -17.39 -10.71
CA LEU A 159 -8.53 -17.42 -9.25
C LEU A 159 -9.43 -16.31 -8.68
N PHE A 160 -9.39 -15.11 -9.25
CA PHE A 160 -10.26 -14.01 -8.85
C PHE A 160 -11.73 -14.37 -9.06
N TRP A 161 -12.10 -14.86 -10.24
CA TRP A 161 -13.49 -15.23 -10.54
C TRP A 161 -13.99 -16.40 -9.70
N THR A 162 -13.11 -17.31 -9.28
CA THR A 162 -13.48 -18.38 -8.34
C THR A 162 -13.62 -17.87 -6.91
N PHE A 163 -12.73 -17.01 -6.41
CA PHE A 163 -12.73 -16.55 -5.02
C PHE A 163 -13.75 -15.44 -4.73
N GLU A 164 -14.00 -14.56 -5.69
CA GLU A 164 -14.84 -13.37 -5.53
C GLU A 164 -16.25 -13.70 -5.01
N PRO A 165 -16.99 -14.70 -5.54
CA PRO A 165 -18.33 -15.01 -5.08
C PRO A 165 -18.40 -15.50 -3.62
N HIS A 166 -17.29 -16.03 -3.09
CA HIS A 166 -17.19 -16.50 -1.70
C HIS A 166 -16.81 -15.36 -0.73
N LEU A 167 -16.11 -14.34 -1.22
CA LEU A 167 -15.51 -13.29 -0.39
C LEU A 167 -16.24 -11.96 -0.44
N VAL A 168 -16.95 -11.64 -1.53
CA VAL A 168 -17.76 -10.42 -1.61
C VAL A 168 -19.10 -10.64 -0.90
N SER A 169 -19.41 -9.79 0.08
CA SER A 169 -20.62 -9.92 0.87
C SER A 169 -21.86 -9.68 0.02
N ARG A 170 -22.83 -10.60 0.10
CA ARG A 170 -24.19 -10.40 -0.40
C ARG A 170 -25.06 -9.96 0.77
N PHE A 171 -25.67 -8.79 0.63
CA PHE A 171 -26.54 -8.22 1.66
C PHE A 171 -27.98 -8.70 1.45
N SER A 172 -28.57 -9.31 2.48
CA SER A 172 -29.94 -9.84 2.44
C SER A 172 -31.00 -8.76 2.62
N ASP A 173 -30.67 -7.67 3.33
CA ASP A 173 -31.57 -6.53 3.55
C ASP A 173 -30.85 -5.18 3.37
N LYS A 174 -31.66 -4.12 3.33
CA LYS A 174 -31.21 -2.75 3.11
C LYS A 174 -30.40 -2.20 4.28
N ALA A 175 -30.72 -2.58 5.52
CA ALA A 175 -30.07 -2.03 6.71
C ALA A 175 -28.60 -2.50 6.80
N ASP A 176 -28.34 -3.78 6.54
CA ASP A 176 -26.98 -4.30 6.48
C ASP A 176 -26.20 -3.71 5.30
N ARG A 177 -26.85 -3.53 4.15
CA ARG A 177 -26.23 -2.87 2.99
C ARG A 177 -25.78 -1.45 3.32
N GLU A 178 -26.61 -0.67 4.01
CA GLU A 178 -26.29 0.70 4.43
C GLU A 178 -25.20 0.71 5.50
N LYS A 179 -25.30 -0.18 6.50
CA LYS A 179 -24.36 -0.28 7.61
C LYS A 179 -22.94 -0.65 7.16
N TYR A 180 -22.83 -1.54 6.18
CA TYR A 180 -21.54 -2.10 5.75
C TYR A 180 -21.09 -1.66 4.34
N ALA A 181 -21.77 -0.64 3.78
CA ALA A 181 -21.55 -0.09 2.43
C ALA A 181 -20.07 0.21 2.10
N GLY A 182 -19.73 0.15 0.82
CA GLY A 182 -18.41 0.48 0.26
C GLY A 182 -17.85 -0.60 -0.65
N PRO A 183 -16.69 -0.33 -1.28
CA PRO A 183 -16.05 -1.24 -2.22
C PRO A 183 -15.62 -2.54 -1.55
N SER A 184 -15.91 -3.63 -2.25
CA SER A 184 -15.52 -4.99 -1.86
C SER A 184 -14.27 -5.47 -2.59
N VAL A 185 -13.79 -4.73 -3.58
CA VAL A 185 -12.64 -5.12 -4.40
C VAL A 185 -11.72 -3.92 -4.62
N LEU A 186 -10.42 -4.09 -4.36
CA LEU A 186 -9.37 -3.14 -4.68
C LEU A 186 -8.23 -3.83 -5.44
N THR A 187 -7.45 -3.06 -6.19
CA THR A 187 -6.46 -3.60 -7.13
C THR A 187 -5.05 -3.15 -6.81
N GLY A 188 -4.12 -4.08 -6.66
CA GLY A 188 -2.69 -3.85 -6.69
C GLY A 188 -2.14 -4.00 -8.09
N VAL A 189 -1.37 -3.02 -8.55
CA VAL A 189 -0.62 -3.07 -9.80
C VAL A 189 0.86 -3.02 -9.47
N GLU A 190 1.60 -4.02 -9.90
CA GLU A 190 2.98 -4.27 -9.53
C GLU A 190 3.87 -4.19 -10.77
N PHE A 191 4.86 -3.29 -10.75
CA PHE A 191 5.75 -3.06 -11.87
C PHE A 191 7.08 -3.76 -11.64
N SER A 192 7.38 -4.78 -12.44
CA SER A 192 8.67 -5.46 -12.36
C SER A 192 9.81 -4.56 -12.84
N PRO A 193 10.93 -4.46 -12.09
CA PRO A 193 12.13 -3.76 -12.55
C PRO A 193 12.98 -4.59 -13.54
N ASP A 194 12.81 -5.91 -13.52
CA ASP A 194 13.70 -6.87 -14.20
C ASP A 194 13.01 -7.63 -15.35
N SER A 195 11.73 -7.35 -15.59
CA SER A 195 10.97 -7.89 -16.72
C SER A 195 9.93 -6.89 -17.22
N ASP A 196 9.34 -7.18 -18.38
CA ASP A 196 8.19 -6.46 -18.95
C ASP A 196 6.88 -6.72 -18.17
N ALA A 197 6.88 -7.65 -17.22
CA ALA A 197 5.70 -8.04 -16.46
C ALA A 197 5.11 -6.88 -15.63
N ILE A 198 3.80 -6.72 -15.77
CA ILE A 198 2.94 -5.93 -14.88
C ILE A 198 2.02 -6.94 -14.19
N GLU A 199 2.20 -7.14 -12.89
CA GLU A 199 1.44 -8.12 -12.12
C GLU A 199 0.22 -7.46 -11.47
N ILE A 200 -0.90 -8.17 -11.45
CA ILE A 200 -2.14 -7.71 -10.85
C ILE A 200 -2.43 -8.53 -9.60
N LYS A 201 -2.84 -7.86 -8.52
CA LYS A 201 -3.28 -8.49 -7.27
C LYS A 201 -4.64 -7.94 -6.87
N MET A 202 -5.55 -8.81 -6.47
CA MET A 202 -6.87 -8.40 -6.02
C MET A 202 -6.98 -8.49 -4.51
N TYR A 203 -7.65 -7.51 -3.93
CA TYR A 203 -7.90 -7.42 -2.51
C TYR A 203 -9.42 -7.43 -2.31
N LEU A 204 -9.90 -8.53 -1.76
CA LEU A 204 -11.31 -8.82 -1.56
C LEU A 204 -11.68 -8.53 -0.10
N TYR A 205 -12.79 -7.82 0.09
CA TYR A 205 -13.25 -7.32 1.39
C TYR A 205 -14.66 -7.86 1.72
N PRO A 206 -14.77 -9.05 2.32
CA PRO A 206 -15.95 -9.40 3.10
C PRO A 206 -16.24 -8.32 4.14
N ARG A 207 -17.51 -7.94 4.23
CA ARG A 207 -18.00 -6.80 5.02
C ARG A 207 -18.83 -7.25 6.22
N LEU A 208 -19.41 -8.45 6.17
CA LEU A 208 -20.25 -8.99 7.23
C LEU A 208 -19.38 -9.65 8.33
N PRO A 209 -19.53 -9.28 9.62
CA PRO A 209 -18.77 -9.89 10.71
C PRO A 209 -18.88 -11.43 10.77
N GLU A 210 -20.08 -11.97 10.53
CA GLU A 210 -20.34 -13.42 10.45
C GLU A 210 -19.52 -14.08 9.32
N GLN A 211 -19.42 -13.42 8.16
CA GLN A 211 -18.62 -13.92 7.05
C GLN A 211 -17.12 -13.88 7.41
N ILE A 212 -16.67 -12.79 8.06
CA ILE A 212 -15.27 -12.59 8.44
C ILE A 212 -14.81 -13.68 9.44
N SER A 213 -15.65 -14.04 10.42
CA SER A 213 -15.32 -15.08 11.41
C SER A 213 -15.20 -16.49 10.78
N GLN A 214 -15.86 -16.71 9.64
CA GLN A 214 -15.86 -17.98 8.92
C GLN A 214 -14.77 -18.10 7.84
N LEU A 215 -13.95 -17.06 7.63
CA LEU A 215 -12.99 -17.02 6.53
C LEU A 215 -12.00 -18.19 6.54
N LEU A 216 -11.27 -18.36 7.65
CA LEU A 216 -10.27 -19.43 7.77
C LEU A 216 -10.87 -20.81 7.93
N SER A 217 -12.02 -20.91 8.60
CA SER A 217 -12.61 -22.20 8.97
C SER A 217 -13.38 -22.86 7.83
N THR A 218 -14.02 -22.05 6.96
CA THR A 218 -14.99 -22.54 5.98
C THR A 218 -14.79 -21.92 4.60
N ILE A 219 -14.77 -20.59 4.49
CA ILE A 219 -14.90 -19.89 3.20
C ILE A 219 -13.64 -20.05 2.34
N ILE A 220 -12.46 -19.73 2.88
CA ILE A 220 -11.19 -19.88 2.16
C ILE A 220 -10.91 -21.36 1.82
N PRO A 221 -11.06 -22.34 2.74
CA PRO A 221 -10.94 -23.76 2.40
C PRO A 221 -11.83 -24.19 1.24
N LYS A 222 -13.08 -23.71 1.20
CA LYS A 222 -14.03 -24.02 0.13
C LYS A 222 -13.59 -23.40 -1.21
N ALA A 223 -13.25 -22.12 -1.21
CA ALA A 223 -12.76 -21.43 -2.41
C ALA A 223 -11.46 -22.07 -2.94
N MET A 224 -10.58 -22.53 -2.05
CA MET A 224 -9.37 -23.25 -2.44
C MET A 224 -9.69 -24.58 -3.12
N ARG A 225 -10.60 -25.40 -2.58
CA ARG A 225 -10.98 -26.66 -3.25
C ARG A 225 -11.58 -26.42 -4.64
N GLU A 226 -12.40 -25.39 -4.78
CA GLU A 226 -13.00 -25.03 -6.06
C GLU A 226 -11.96 -24.54 -7.09
N ALA A 227 -10.96 -23.78 -6.66
CA ALA A 227 -9.96 -23.21 -7.56
C ALA A 227 -8.79 -24.17 -7.90
N TYR A 228 -8.34 -24.95 -6.93
CA TYR A 228 -7.13 -25.77 -7.03
C TYR A 228 -7.43 -27.27 -7.16
N GLY A 229 -8.68 -27.69 -6.97
CA GLY A 229 -9.12 -29.08 -6.95
C GLY A 229 -9.44 -29.58 -5.53
N GLU A 230 -10.32 -30.58 -5.43
CA GLU A 230 -10.79 -31.13 -4.15
C GLU A 230 -9.66 -31.64 -3.25
N ASP A 231 -8.59 -32.16 -3.85
CA ASP A 231 -7.42 -32.71 -3.15
C ASP A 231 -6.35 -31.66 -2.82
N VAL A 232 -6.65 -30.36 -2.95
CA VAL A 232 -5.71 -29.28 -2.63
C VAL A 232 -5.18 -29.42 -1.20
N CYS A 233 -3.86 -29.27 -1.04
CA CYS A 233 -3.24 -29.24 0.29
C CYS A 233 -3.66 -27.98 1.05
N LEU A 234 -4.16 -28.17 2.27
CA LEU A 234 -4.58 -27.09 3.17
C LEU A 234 -3.66 -26.94 4.38
N ASP A 235 -2.49 -27.58 4.41
CA ASP A 235 -1.61 -27.61 5.58
C ASP A 235 -1.20 -26.21 6.05
N SER A 236 -0.77 -25.35 5.12
CA SER A 236 -0.41 -23.96 5.42
C SER A 236 -1.60 -23.17 5.99
N LEU A 237 -2.80 -23.33 5.43
CA LEU A 237 -4.03 -22.72 5.93
C LEU A 237 -4.41 -23.25 7.32
N ASN A 238 -4.34 -24.56 7.51
CA ASN A 238 -4.66 -25.23 8.77
C ASN A 238 -3.67 -24.85 9.88
N LEU A 239 -2.40 -24.63 9.55
CA LEU A 239 -1.40 -24.15 10.48
C LEU A 239 -1.74 -22.74 10.98
N VAL A 240 -2.14 -21.82 10.08
CA VAL A 240 -2.62 -20.48 10.47
C VAL A 240 -3.86 -20.59 11.35
N LYS A 241 -4.85 -21.40 10.94
CA LYS A 241 -6.09 -21.63 11.70
C LYS A 241 -5.81 -22.16 13.11
N ASP A 242 -4.93 -23.14 13.22
CA ASP A 242 -4.53 -23.72 14.49
C ASP A 242 -3.81 -22.70 15.38
N PHE A 243 -2.87 -21.93 14.82
CA PHE A 243 -2.19 -20.87 15.58
C PHE A 243 -3.19 -19.86 16.15
N LEU A 244 -4.11 -19.34 15.32
CA LEU A 244 -5.13 -18.38 15.73
C LEU A 244 -6.12 -18.95 16.77
N THR A 245 -6.40 -20.24 16.72
CA THR A 245 -7.39 -20.87 17.60
C THR A 245 -6.77 -21.30 18.94
N ASN A 246 -5.55 -21.85 18.91
CA ASN A 246 -5.00 -22.61 20.04
C ASN A 246 -3.80 -21.92 20.71
N HIS A 247 -3.05 -21.06 20.02
CA HIS A 247 -1.90 -20.37 20.61
C HIS A 247 -2.32 -19.14 21.45
N PRO A 248 -1.73 -18.86 22.62
CA PRO A 248 -2.05 -17.66 23.42
C PRO A 248 -1.89 -16.34 22.66
N ASP A 249 -0.81 -16.18 21.89
CA ASP A 249 -0.62 -15.01 21.02
C ASP A 249 -1.54 -15.04 19.79
N GLY A 250 -1.75 -16.22 19.19
CA GLY A 250 -2.61 -16.33 18.02
C GLY A 250 -4.06 -15.93 18.31
N ARG A 251 -4.58 -16.26 19.49
CA ARG A 251 -5.94 -15.89 19.94
C ARG A 251 -6.16 -14.38 20.12
N GLN A 252 -5.10 -13.58 20.17
CA GLN A 252 -5.21 -12.12 20.25
C GLN A 252 -5.31 -11.47 18.85
N LEU A 253 -5.12 -12.25 17.78
CA LEU A 253 -5.25 -11.80 16.40
C LEU A 253 -6.71 -11.86 15.95
N ASN A 254 -7.19 -10.75 15.41
CA ASN A 254 -8.53 -10.59 14.85
C ASN A 254 -8.45 -10.54 13.32
N PRO A 255 -9.20 -11.40 12.60
CA PRO A 255 -9.36 -11.29 11.17
C PRO A 255 -9.84 -9.90 10.74
N ARG A 256 -9.18 -9.29 9.76
CA ARG A 256 -9.55 -7.97 9.24
C ARG A 256 -10.59 -8.02 8.13
N GLY A 257 -10.91 -9.22 7.64
CA GLY A 257 -11.79 -9.39 6.50
C GLY A 257 -11.17 -8.94 5.17
N THR A 258 -9.84 -8.86 5.06
CA THR A 258 -9.16 -8.64 3.78
C THR A 258 -8.52 -9.94 3.33
N THR A 259 -8.77 -10.33 2.08
CA THR A 259 -8.08 -11.46 1.44
C THR A 259 -7.42 -10.97 0.17
N GLY A 260 -6.10 -11.12 0.08
CA GLY A 260 -5.34 -10.80 -1.12
C GLY A 260 -5.15 -12.04 -1.99
N ILE A 261 -5.24 -11.90 -3.31
CA ILE A 261 -4.96 -12.97 -4.28
C ILE A 261 -4.08 -12.44 -5.41
N ASP A 262 -3.16 -13.28 -5.90
CA ASP A 262 -2.33 -12.95 -7.06
C ASP A 262 -3.07 -13.39 -8.35
N CYS A 263 -3.21 -12.49 -9.34
CA CYS A 263 -3.82 -12.81 -10.64
C CYS A 263 -2.78 -13.34 -11.62
N CYS A 264 -2.24 -14.50 -11.28
CA CYS A 264 -1.31 -15.28 -12.09
C CYS A 264 -1.83 -16.72 -12.20
N LYS A 265 -1.03 -17.58 -12.83
CA LYS A 265 -1.35 -19.01 -12.94
C LYS A 265 -1.69 -19.57 -11.58
N VAL A 266 -2.77 -20.36 -11.51
CA VAL A 266 -3.32 -20.90 -10.26
C VAL A 266 -2.22 -21.54 -9.40
N GLN A 267 -1.37 -22.40 -9.95
CA GLN A 267 -0.31 -23.08 -9.20
C GLN A 267 0.74 -22.15 -8.56
N ASP A 268 0.91 -20.95 -9.09
CA ASP A 268 1.89 -19.95 -8.62
C ASP A 268 1.23 -18.94 -7.67
N SER A 269 -0.11 -18.94 -7.58
CA SER A 269 -0.87 -17.96 -6.82
C SER A 269 -0.92 -18.29 -5.33
N ARG A 270 -1.15 -17.24 -4.55
CA ARG A 270 -1.15 -17.27 -3.10
C ARG A 270 -2.37 -16.52 -2.56
N VAL A 271 -2.89 -17.01 -1.44
CA VAL A 271 -3.98 -16.39 -0.70
C VAL A 271 -3.41 -15.71 0.53
N LYS A 272 -3.59 -14.40 0.64
CA LYS A 272 -3.09 -13.60 1.77
C LYS A 272 -4.21 -13.35 2.76
N PHE A 273 -4.08 -13.87 3.98
CA PHE A 273 -5.07 -13.70 5.04
C PHE A 273 -4.64 -12.64 6.04
N TYR A 274 -5.40 -11.55 6.14
CA TYR A 274 -5.04 -10.38 6.95
C TYR A 274 -5.66 -10.41 8.34
N VAL A 275 -4.85 -10.12 9.35
CA VAL A 275 -5.22 -10.06 10.77
C VAL A 275 -4.64 -8.82 11.44
N ALA A 276 -5.14 -8.48 12.62
CA ALA A 276 -4.54 -7.45 13.47
C ALA A 276 -4.69 -7.77 14.96
N THR A 277 -3.81 -7.22 15.78
CA THR A 277 -3.78 -7.37 17.23
C THR A 277 -3.58 -6.02 17.89
N ASN A 278 -4.23 -5.77 19.03
CA ASN A 278 -3.96 -4.59 19.85
C ASN A 278 -2.73 -4.76 20.74
N ASN A 279 -2.17 -5.97 20.84
CA ASN A 279 -0.96 -6.23 21.59
C ASN A 279 0.26 -5.77 20.78
N THR A 280 1.00 -4.83 21.36
CA THR A 280 2.12 -4.13 20.73
C THR A 280 3.47 -4.51 21.37
N SER A 281 3.49 -5.46 22.30
CA SER A 281 4.75 -5.93 22.87
C SER A 281 5.58 -6.65 21.82
N PHE A 282 6.91 -6.51 21.91
CA PHE A 282 7.79 -7.16 20.95
C PHE A 282 7.74 -8.69 21.07
N ASP A 283 7.58 -9.23 22.29
CA ASP A 283 7.42 -10.68 22.51
C ASP A 283 6.23 -11.23 21.70
N HIS A 284 5.10 -10.51 21.73
CA HIS A 284 3.92 -10.88 20.96
C HIS A 284 4.19 -10.84 19.44
N ILE A 285 4.82 -9.76 18.96
CA ILE A 285 5.14 -9.60 17.54
C ILE A 285 6.10 -10.69 17.06
N ALA A 286 7.12 -11.03 17.85
CA ALA A 286 8.06 -12.11 17.55
C ALA A 286 7.35 -13.48 17.50
N ASN A 287 6.43 -13.75 18.43
CA ASN A 287 5.63 -14.98 18.41
C ASN A 287 4.69 -15.05 17.20
N VAL A 288 4.09 -13.94 16.77
CA VAL A 288 3.26 -13.91 15.55
C VAL A 288 4.13 -14.12 14.29
N MET A 289 5.27 -13.45 14.20
CA MET A 289 6.20 -13.58 13.06
C MET A 289 6.78 -15.00 12.92
N THR A 290 6.96 -15.71 14.04
CA THR A 290 7.44 -17.11 14.05
C THR A 290 6.32 -18.15 14.10
N ILE A 291 5.06 -17.71 14.11
CA ILE A 291 3.88 -18.57 14.25
C ILE A 291 4.01 -19.50 15.48
N GLY A 292 4.37 -18.92 16.63
CA GLY A 292 4.62 -19.65 17.88
C GLY A 292 5.79 -20.63 17.77
N GLY A 293 6.86 -20.23 17.06
CA GLY A 293 8.04 -21.05 16.83
C GLY A 293 7.93 -22.12 15.73
N ARG A 294 6.77 -22.28 15.09
CA ARG A 294 6.57 -23.25 13.98
C ARG A 294 7.30 -22.84 12.71
N ARG A 295 7.53 -21.53 12.55
CA ARG A 295 8.38 -20.94 11.52
C ARG A 295 9.50 -20.16 12.22
N PRO A 296 10.55 -20.84 12.69
CA PRO A 296 11.60 -20.19 13.46
C PRO A 296 12.31 -19.11 12.62
N LEU A 297 12.72 -18.04 13.29
CA LEU A 297 13.61 -17.00 12.77
C LEU A 297 14.89 -17.02 13.61
N SER A 298 16.04 -16.71 13.01
CA SER A 298 17.28 -16.59 13.78
C SER A 298 17.20 -15.47 14.81
N GLU A 299 18.00 -15.59 15.87
CA GLU A 299 18.13 -14.54 16.89
C GLU A 299 18.61 -13.21 16.27
N GLU A 300 19.47 -13.26 15.25
CA GLU A 300 19.93 -12.08 14.52
C GLU A 300 18.75 -11.36 13.83
N VAL A 301 17.89 -12.10 13.13
CA VAL A 301 16.69 -11.52 12.49
C VAL A 301 15.73 -10.94 13.51
N LEU A 302 15.50 -11.64 14.63
CA LEU A 302 14.63 -11.15 15.69
C LEU A 302 15.19 -9.87 16.32
N ASN A 303 16.51 -9.79 16.53
CA ASN A 303 17.16 -8.58 17.02
C ASN A 303 17.03 -7.41 16.03
N LYS A 304 17.22 -7.65 14.72
CA LYS A 304 16.99 -6.64 13.67
C LYS A 304 15.54 -6.17 13.63
N LEU A 305 14.59 -7.09 13.75
CA LEU A 305 13.17 -6.76 13.80
C LEU A 305 12.83 -5.93 15.05
N ARG A 306 13.44 -6.26 16.20
CA ARG A 306 13.29 -5.50 17.45
C ARG A 306 13.84 -4.08 17.33
N GLU A 307 15.05 -3.94 16.81
CA GLU A 307 15.67 -2.63 16.53
C GLU A 307 14.74 -1.77 15.68
N LEU A 308 14.29 -2.28 14.53
CA LEU A 308 13.40 -1.55 13.64
C LEU A 308 12.05 -1.20 14.30
N TRP A 309 11.46 -2.15 15.04
CA TRP A 309 10.23 -1.93 15.79
C TRP A 309 10.40 -0.82 16.83
N TYR A 310 11.50 -0.83 17.58
CA TYR A 310 11.76 0.16 18.63
C TYR A 310 12.00 1.54 18.04
N GLU A 311 12.84 1.65 17.02
CA GLU A 311 13.16 2.94 16.41
C GLU A 311 11.93 3.60 15.76
N LEU A 312 11.11 2.83 15.05
CA LEU A 312 9.87 3.34 14.44
C LEU A 312 8.82 3.76 15.47
N ASN A 313 8.86 3.19 16.67
CA ASN A 313 7.99 3.57 17.79
C ASN A 313 8.64 4.56 18.78
N GLY A 314 9.87 5.01 18.51
CA GLY A 314 10.60 5.95 19.39
C GLY A 314 10.95 5.38 20.76
N LEU A 315 11.11 4.06 20.87
CA LEU A 315 11.41 3.35 22.12
C LEU A 315 12.93 3.31 22.38
N PRO A 316 13.37 3.33 23.65
CA PRO A 316 14.77 3.14 23.98
C PRO A 316 15.20 1.68 23.77
N ALA A 317 16.50 1.45 23.53
CA ALA A 317 17.03 0.12 23.20
C ALA A 317 16.86 -0.93 24.32
N ASP A 318 16.77 -0.47 25.57
CA ASP A 318 16.55 -1.26 26.78
C ASP A 318 15.07 -1.40 27.16
N PHE A 319 14.14 -0.92 26.32
CA PHE A 319 12.71 -1.08 26.55
C PHE A 319 12.35 -2.58 26.69
N PRO A 320 11.61 -3.00 27.75
CA PRO A 320 11.29 -4.41 27.95
C PRO A 320 10.43 -4.98 26.82
N THR A 321 10.80 -6.15 26.30
CA THR A 321 10.13 -6.77 25.15
C THR A 321 8.70 -7.23 25.45
N SER A 322 8.37 -7.45 26.72
CA SER A 322 7.06 -7.86 27.20
C SER A 322 6.07 -6.69 27.37
N GLU A 323 6.57 -5.45 27.39
CA GLU A 323 5.76 -4.26 27.65
C GLU A 323 5.06 -3.75 26.39
N GLN A 324 3.89 -3.13 26.59
CA GLN A 324 3.15 -2.50 25.50
C GLN A 324 3.81 -1.19 25.08
N VAL A 325 3.81 -0.88 23.79
CA VAL A 325 4.25 0.43 23.30
C VAL A 325 3.37 1.51 23.93
N PRO A 326 3.94 2.54 24.58
CA PRO A 326 3.15 3.62 25.18
C PRO A 326 2.25 4.28 24.15
N ALA A 327 1.03 4.68 24.55
CA ALA A 327 0.09 5.32 23.64
C ALA A 327 0.72 6.53 22.94
N GLY A 328 0.55 6.60 21.61
CA GLY A 328 1.04 7.71 20.80
C GLY A 328 0.28 9.01 21.06
N SER A 329 0.81 10.12 20.54
CA SER A 329 0.21 11.46 20.71
C SER A 329 -1.03 11.71 19.85
N VAL A 330 -1.32 10.82 18.90
CA VAL A 330 -2.44 10.95 17.96
C VAL A 330 -3.52 9.92 18.24
N GLU A 331 -4.69 10.38 18.65
CA GLU A 331 -5.91 9.56 18.67
C GLU A 331 -6.33 9.24 17.23
N LEU A 332 -6.26 7.97 16.84
CA LEU A 332 -6.82 7.50 15.57
C LEU A 332 -8.27 7.04 15.78
N PRO A 333 -9.14 7.11 14.75
CA PRO A 333 -10.48 6.56 14.84
C PRO A 333 -10.47 5.10 15.33
N SER A 334 -11.49 4.75 16.11
CA SER A 334 -11.71 3.42 16.68
C SER A 334 -11.67 2.35 15.57
N GLY A 335 -10.82 1.33 15.73
CA GLY A 335 -10.61 0.26 14.74
C GLY A 335 -9.28 0.29 13.97
N HIS A 336 -8.46 1.33 14.16
CA HIS A 336 -7.07 1.43 13.66
C HIS A 336 -6.01 1.23 14.76
N HIS A 337 -6.37 0.51 15.81
CA HIS A 337 -5.49 0.25 16.95
C HIS A 337 -4.72 -1.04 16.69
N GLY A 338 -3.43 -1.05 17.05
CA GLY A 338 -2.61 -2.25 16.98
C GLY A 338 -1.70 -2.41 15.77
N VAL A 339 -1.21 -3.64 15.60
CA VAL A 339 -0.27 -4.08 14.56
C VAL A 339 -1.02 -5.00 13.60
N GLY A 340 -0.84 -4.78 12.30
CA GLY A 340 -1.41 -5.64 11.26
C GLY A 340 -0.43 -6.74 10.85
N PHE A 341 -0.96 -7.88 10.41
CA PHE A 341 -0.18 -8.92 9.76
C PHE A 341 -0.95 -9.50 8.57
N TYR A 342 -0.25 -10.13 7.64
CA TYR A 342 -0.88 -11.16 6.81
C TYR A 342 -0.05 -12.44 6.82
N TYR A 343 -0.75 -13.56 6.58
CA TYR A 343 -0.16 -14.85 6.26
C TYR A 343 -0.26 -15.10 4.75
N ASP A 344 0.87 -15.35 4.10
CA ASP A 344 0.97 -15.71 2.67
C ASP A 344 0.80 -17.23 2.55
N ILE A 345 -0.39 -17.67 2.12
CA ILE A 345 -0.77 -19.08 2.08
C ILE A 345 -0.68 -19.55 0.64
N GLN A 346 0.24 -20.47 0.37
CA GLN A 346 0.41 -21.11 -0.92
C GLN A 346 0.11 -22.60 -0.78
N PRO A 347 -0.78 -23.19 -1.61
CA PRO A 347 -1.13 -24.61 -1.51
C PRO A 347 0.08 -25.57 -1.60
N SER A 348 1.09 -25.20 -2.37
CA SER A 348 2.29 -26.01 -2.58
C SER A 348 3.30 -25.93 -1.43
N LEU A 349 3.09 -25.06 -0.44
CA LEU A 349 3.98 -24.88 0.70
C LEU A 349 3.27 -25.31 1.98
N ALA A 350 3.97 -26.06 2.83
CA ALA A 350 3.44 -26.48 4.12
C ALA A 350 3.40 -25.35 5.17
N LEU A 351 4.29 -24.36 5.04
CA LEU A 351 4.41 -23.23 5.95
C LEU A 351 4.03 -21.92 5.24
N PRO A 352 3.17 -21.07 5.82
CA PRO A 352 2.92 -19.74 5.29
C PRO A 352 4.11 -18.81 5.56
N ASP A 353 4.26 -17.79 4.73
CA ASP A 353 5.10 -16.63 5.08
C ASP A 353 4.29 -15.65 5.94
N VAL A 354 4.97 -14.84 6.76
CA VAL A 354 4.34 -13.80 7.59
C VAL A 354 4.92 -12.44 7.22
N LYS A 355 4.03 -11.44 7.11
CA LYS A 355 4.43 -10.04 6.96
C LYS A 355 3.71 -9.17 7.99
N ALA A 356 4.47 -8.37 8.74
CA ALA A 356 3.97 -7.40 9.69
C ALA A 356 3.76 -6.03 9.04
N PHE A 357 2.87 -5.21 9.60
CA PHE A 357 2.60 -3.83 9.22
C PHE A 357 2.74 -2.90 10.43
N ILE A 358 3.75 -2.04 10.39
CA ILE A 358 4.10 -1.06 11.43
C ILE A 358 3.52 0.30 11.04
N ASN A 359 2.53 0.75 11.80
CA ASN A 359 1.92 2.07 11.59
C ASN A 359 2.78 3.16 12.24
N VAL A 360 3.32 4.05 11.41
CA VAL A 360 4.22 5.11 11.88
C VAL A 360 3.51 6.38 12.35
N ARG A 361 2.22 6.54 12.06
CA ARG A 361 1.48 7.78 12.35
C ARG A 361 1.34 8.10 13.82
N LYS A 362 1.44 7.09 14.68
CA LYS A 362 1.21 7.23 16.13
C LYS A 362 2.43 7.75 16.88
N HIS A 363 3.62 7.36 16.45
CA HIS A 363 4.85 7.52 17.22
C HIS A 363 5.93 8.29 16.48
N ALA A 364 5.87 8.35 15.13
CA ALA A 364 6.81 9.16 14.39
C ALA A 364 6.60 10.65 14.67
N LYS A 365 7.71 11.38 14.80
CA LYS A 365 7.70 12.84 14.95
C LYS A 365 7.16 13.53 13.70
N SER A 366 7.49 12.97 12.54
CA SER A 366 7.05 13.44 11.23
C SER A 366 7.24 12.34 10.19
N ASP A 367 6.67 12.51 8.99
CA ASP A 367 6.89 11.60 7.88
C ASP A 367 8.39 11.53 7.51
N LEU A 368 9.10 12.66 7.48
CA LEU A 368 10.54 12.65 7.20
C LEU A 368 11.30 11.83 8.26
N SER A 369 11.00 12.04 9.55
CA SER A 369 11.65 11.29 10.62
C SER A 369 11.44 9.78 10.49
N ALA A 370 10.22 9.32 10.12
CA ALA A 370 9.98 7.89 9.91
C ALA A 370 10.77 7.34 8.71
N ALA A 371 10.89 8.11 7.62
CA ALA A 371 11.68 7.71 6.46
C ALA A 371 13.17 7.63 6.78
N GLU A 372 13.70 8.61 7.50
CA GLU A 372 15.10 8.64 7.94
C GLU A 372 15.43 7.48 8.88
N THR A 373 14.52 7.12 9.78
CA THR A 373 14.69 5.92 10.63
C THR A 373 14.88 4.66 9.80
N VAL A 374 13.99 4.40 8.83
CA VAL A 374 14.08 3.19 7.99
C VAL A 374 15.30 3.21 7.10
N ILE A 375 15.64 4.36 6.52
CA ILE A 375 16.84 4.51 5.69
C ILE A 375 18.10 4.26 6.52
N GLY A 376 18.20 4.87 7.70
CA GLY A 376 19.34 4.67 8.59
C GLY A 376 19.48 3.22 9.03
N PHE A 377 18.37 2.54 9.31
CA PHE A 377 18.34 1.10 9.57
C PHE A 377 18.89 0.30 8.38
N LEU A 378 18.39 0.55 7.17
CA LEU A 378 18.85 -0.13 5.96
C LEU A 378 20.36 0.10 5.73
N GLU A 379 20.85 1.33 5.89
CA GLU A 379 22.27 1.67 5.75
C GLU A 379 23.15 0.93 6.78
N ARG A 380 22.73 0.87 8.05
CA ARG A 380 23.48 0.15 9.11
C ARG A 380 23.59 -1.36 8.85
N HIS A 381 22.55 -1.95 8.26
CA HIS A 381 22.49 -3.38 7.96
C HIS A 381 22.91 -3.74 6.53
N GLY A 382 23.40 -2.78 5.75
CA GLY A 382 23.83 -3.00 4.36
C GLY A 382 22.69 -3.42 3.41
N GLN A 383 21.44 -3.05 3.74
CA GLN A 383 20.23 -3.37 2.98
C GLN A 383 19.74 -2.17 2.15
N GLY A 384 18.72 -2.37 1.31
CA GLY A 384 18.06 -1.29 0.56
C GLY A 384 18.68 -0.95 -0.80
N HIS A 385 19.26 -1.94 -1.46
CA HIS A 385 19.79 -1.94 -2.84
C HIS A 385 20.47 -0.63 -3.29
N HIS A 386 21.81 -0.58 -3.20
CA HIS A 386 22.71 0.52 -3.58
C HIS A 386 22.47 1.87 -2.88
N ASN A 387 21.24 2.39 -2.85
CA ASN A 387 20.94 3.73 -2.33
C ASN A 387 19.51 3.82 -1.75
N PRO A 388 19.29 3.44 -0.47
CA PRO A 388 17.98 3.59 0.16
C PRO A 388 17.54 5.06 0.30
N ARG A 389 18.47 6.02 0.27
CA ARG A 389 18.16 7.46 0.37
C ARG A 389 17.38 8.00 -0.83
N ALA A 390 17.41 7.31 -1.97
CA ALA A 390 16.65 7.68 -3.17
C ALA A 390 15.14 7.79 -2.88
N TYR A 391 14.63 7.04 -1.89
CA TYR A 391 13.26 7.15 -1.42
C TYR A 391 12.88 8.55 -0.89
N LEU A 392 13.83 9.32 -0.33
CA LEU A 392 13.55 10.69 0.13
C LEU A 392 13.23 11.63 -1.03
N ASN A 393 13.82 11.41 -2.21
CA ASN A 393 13.51 12.19 -3.41
C ASN A 393 12.08 11.92 -3.88
N VAL A 394 11.63 10.66 -3.79
CA VAL A 394 10.23 10.28 -4.06
C VAL A 394 9.28 11.01 -3.13
N LEU A 395 9.53 10.97 -1.82
CA LEU A 395 8.65 11.63 -0.84
C LEU A 395 8.54 13.13 -1.12
N ARG A 396 9.66 13.81 -1.42
CA ARG A 396 9.70 15.25 -1.72
C ARG A 396 8.98 15.64 -3.00
N ASP A 397 8.88 14.73 -3.98
CA ASP A 397 8.13 14.96 -5.21
C ASP A 397 6.62 14.75 -5.02
N ILE A 398 6.22 14.06 -3.95
CA ILE A 398 4.82 13.83 -3.62
C ILE A 398 4.33 14.85 -2.61
N VAL A 399 5.09 15.14 -1.56
CA VAL A 399 4.70 16.00 -0.43
C VAL A 399 5.79 17.06 -0.19
N PRO A 400 5.43 18.31 0.18
CA PRO A 400 6.38 19.39 0.39
C PRO A 400 7.35 19.07 1.53
N ALA A 401 8.60 19.52 1.42
CA ALA A 401 9.60 19.29 2.45
C ALA A 401 9.15 19.78 3.84
N GLU A 402 8.55 20.99 3.91
CA GLU A 402 8.01 21.53 5.17
C GLU A 402 6.95 20.62 5.78
N GLU A 403 6.03 20.07 4.98
CA GLU A 403 4.99 19.16 5.49
C GLU A 403 5.59 17.82 5.90
N LEU A 404 6.57 17.28 5.15
CA LEU A 404 7.29 16.07 5.54
C LEU A 404 8.02 16.24 6.87
N GLU A 405 8.57 17.42 7.15
CA GLU A 405 9.31 17.73 8.38
C GLU A 405 8.38 17.96 9.59
N THR A 406 7.17 18.48 9.37
CA THR A 406 6.30 18.99 10.44
C THR A 406 5.02 18.17 10.66
N ARG A 407 4.67 17.26 9.73
CA ARG A 407 3.42 16.51 9.76
C ARG A 407 3.66 15.02 9.63
N VAL A 408 2.60 14.29 9.95
CA VAL A 408 2.44 12.86 9.68
C VAL A 408 1.22 12.66 8.78
N ALA A 409 1.16 11.49 8.14
CA ALA A 409 0.06 10.94 7.33
C ALA A 409 0.37 10.78 5.84
N ALA A 410 1.49 11.29 5.32
CA ALA A 410 1.91 10.95 3.97
C ALA A 410 2.30 9.47 3.88
N GLN A 411 2.92 8.95 4.93
CA GLN A 411 3.25 7.54 5.06
C GLN A 411 2.20 6.83 5.90
N ALA A 412 1.63 5.77 5.35
CA ALA A 412 0.59 4.98 5.98
C ALA A 412 1.20 3.99 6.97
N PHE A 413 2.16 3.19 6.51
CA PHE A 413 2.83 2.16 7.30
C PHE A 413 4.07 1.64 6.57
N TYR A 414 4.92 0.95 7.31
CA TYR A 414 5.97 0.09 6.75
C TYR A 414 5.57 -1.36 6.94
N SER A 415 5.79 -2.20 5.93
CA SER A 415 5.65 -3.64 6.09
C SER A 415 7.00 -4.32 6.16
N VAL A 416 7.11 -5.37 6.96
CA VAL A 416 8.32 -6.16 7.13
C VAL A 416 7.98 -7.63 6.94
N ALA A 417 8.63 -8.26 5.97
CA ALA A 417 8.69 -9.73 5.86
C ALA A 417 10.14 -10.18 6.07
N VAL A 418 10.34 -11.47 6.35
CA VAL A 418 11.69 -12.05 6.40
C VAL A 418 11.88 -12.95 5.18
N LYS A 419 12.97 -12.74 4.45
CA LYS A 419 13.38 -13.60 3.32
C LYS A 419 14.87 -13.86 3.40
N LYS A 420 15.26 -15.14 3.40
CA LYS A 420 16.66 -15.56 3.45
C LYS A 420 17.44 -14.87 4.59
N GLU A 421 16.87 -14.81 5.79
CA GLU A 421 17.45 -14.11 6.95
C GLU A 421 17.64 -12.58 6.82
N GLU A 422 17.03 -11.95 5.81
CA GLU A 422 17.00 -10.49 5.65
C GLU A 422 15.59 -9.92 5.84
N LEU A 423 15.50 -8.66 6.28
CA LEU A 423 14.23 -7.94 6.38
C LEU A 423 13.88 -7.35 5.01
N ASP A 424 12.78 -7.83 4.42
CA ASP A 424 12.19 -7.27 3.20
C ASP A 424 11.21 -6.14 3.58
N ILE A 425 11.74 -4.91 3.61
CA ILE A 425 11.01 -3.71 4.03
C ILE A 425 10.32 -3.04 2.83
N THR A 426 9.05 -2.65 3.03
CA THR A 426 8.28 -1.88 2.04
C THR A 426 7.61 -0.69 2.70
N ALA A 427 7.83 0.52 2.18
CA ALA A 427 7.09 1.72 2.57
C ALA A 427 5.76 1.80 1.82
N TYR A 428 4.70 2.25 2.49
CA TYR A 428 3.40 2.54 1.88
C TYR A 428 3.02 3.99 2.18
N PHE A 429 2.68 4.74 1.14
CA PHE A 429 2.47 6.18 1.22
C PHE A 429 1.40 6.65 0.24
N ILE A 430 0.82 7.82 0.51
CA ILE A 430 -0.32 8.38 -0.21
C ILE A 430 0.00 9.79 -0.75
N PRO A 431 -0.57 10.17 -1.90
CA PRO A 431 -0.38 11.49 -2.49
C PRO A 431 -1.05 12.65 -1.75
N GLN A 432 -2.00 12.36 -0.85
CA GLN A 432 -2.77 13.37 -0.12
C GLN A 432 -3.49 14.39 -1.03
N VAL A 433 -4.07 13.92 -2.14
CA VAL A 433 -4.71 14.73 -3.19
C VAL A 433 -5.75 15.71 -2.66
N TYR A 434 -6.66 15.25 -1.81
CA TYR A 434 -7.78 16.03 -1.28
C TYR A 434 -7.35 16.86 -0.09
N ARG A 435 -6.54 16.28 0.81
CA ARG A 435 -6.00 17.01 1.97
C ARG A 435 -5.14 18.20 1.54
N ARG A 436 -4.41 18.06 0.43
CA ARG A 436 -3.55 19.11 -0.16
C ARG A 436 -4.16 19.74 -1.40
N PHE A 437 -5.49 19.70 -1.55
CA PHE A 437 -6.19 20.18 -2.75
C PHE A 437 -5.71 21.56 -3.22
N ALA A 438 -5.65 22.55 -2.31
CA ALA A 438 -5.22 23.90 -2.65
C ALA A 438 -3.78 23.94 -3.19
N SER A 439 -2.86 23.23 -2.54
CA SER A 439 -1.45 23.13 -2.98
C SER A 439 -1.37 22.45 -4.34
N VAL A 440 -2.00 21.28 -4.50
CA VAL A 440 -2.01 20.51 -5.76
C VAL A 440 -2.55 21.35 -6.94
N GLN A 441 -3.57 22.17 -6.72
CA GLN A 441 -4.10 23.08 -7.74
C GLN A 441 -3.07 24.14 -8.17
N VAL A 442 -2.31 24.70 -7.22
CA VAL A 442 -1.25 25.67 -7.51
C VAL A 442 -0.07 24.99 -8.22
N GLU A 443 0.29 23.78 -7.79
CA GLU A 443 1.39 22.99 -8.36
C GLU A 443 1.13 22.66 -9.84
N LEU A 444 -0.08 22.23 -10.18
CA LEU A 444 -0.41 21.78 -11.54
C LEU A 444 -0.75 22.91 -12.52
N ASN A 445 -1.28 24.02 -12.03
CA ASN A 445 -1.68 25.16 -12.86
C ASN A 445 -0.66 26.30 -12.87
N GLY A 446 0.41 26.18 -12.07
CA GLY A 446 1.32 27.27 -11.74
C GLY A 446 0.67 28.33 -10.86
N GLN A 447 1.49 29.18 -10.20
CA GLN A 447 0.96 30.43 -9.66
C GLN A 447 0.37 31.22 -10.83
N ARG A 448 -0.96 31.27 -10.96
CA ARG A 448 -1.61 32.33 -11.73
C ARG A 448 -1.17 33.64 -11.09
N ARG A 449 -0.10 34.25 -11.60
CA ARG A 449 0.14 35.68 -11.40
C ARG A 449 -1.11 36.34 -11.93
N SER A 450 -1.94 36.89 -11.04
CA SER A 450 -2.92 37.88 -11.43
C SER A 450 -2.18 38.90 -12.29
N ARG A 451 -2.58 39.05 -13.55
CA ARG A 451 -2.07 40.14 -14.41
C ARG A 451 -2.76 41.47 -14.09
N PHE A 452 -3.43 41.58 -12.95
CA PHE A 452 -3.96 42.81 -12.41
C PHE A 452 -3.63 42.88 -10.92
N GLU A 453 -2.47 43.47 -10.63
CA GLU A 453 -2.17 44.27 -9.44
C GLU A 453 -1.00 45.20 -9.76
#